data_AF-A0A7C9HMD1-F1
#
_entry.id   AF-A0A7C9HMD1-F1
#
_cell.length_a   1.000
_cell.length_b   1.000
_cell.length_c   1.000
_cell.angle_alpha   90.00
_cell.angle_beta   90.00
_cell.angle_gamma   90.00
#
_symmetry.space_group_name_H-M   'P 1'
#
loop_
_entity.id
_entity.type
_entity.pdbx_description
1 polymer ?
#
loop_
_entity_poly.entity_id
_entity_poly.type
_entity_poly.pdbx_seq_one_letter_code
_entity_poly.pdbx_strand_id
1 'polypeptide(L)'
;MPLERDIPNVLASFRTTSRDLYRTGRVNEYAFEAEQGVLLLEDMADDYGAAGVIPVVQRALASTFRVLMRADDSNGVIQLVIGDLLALHAKLCAEAPPSPAKLVTWIQQQQFGELGEYFRIDAVDYADALGERGIARFESKLFERRAALALPFDSRPDAEWTNDGEWHARHAVLRNLQRLAVLHGDEEAIVRTHGGDMPKAYFRSDAAKALAEAGFSARAAVVAHEGMTLPGGPHQQQQCGELWRSLVADDPAQAADAAAQVFERWPTAANATAWQHADPASWPDRRESAIETLRARPRELLAYLLDTGDLRRAWSEALLATEAGTGRILPDQWDELVDRYLTIDPAAALPVMAQLIDDRLVQAVSRVYPGAVRRMKKLRAAAVKAGMPELADALLAELRAKYARRPSLIARMDAAGV
;
A
#
# COMPACT_ATOMS: atom_id res chain seq x y z
N MET A 1 36.38 -19.93 -4.15
CA MET A 1 37.07 -20.11 -2.84
C MET A 1 36.23 -21.07 -2.00
N PRO A 2 36.61 -21.60 -0.83
CA PRO A 2 35.70 -22.47 -0.08
C PRO A 2 34.59 -21.65 0.58
N LEU A 3 33.34 -22.10 0.46
CA LEU A 3 32.13 -21.52 1.09
C LEU A 3 32.34 -21.11 2.56
N GLU A 4 33.07 -21.94 3.32
CA GLU A 4 33.39 -21.73 4.74
C GLU A 4 34.12 -20.41 5.02
N ARG A 5 34.91 -19.91 4.06
CA ARG A 5 35.65 -18.66 4.19
C ARG A 5 34.74 -17.43 4.08
N ASP A 6 33.69 -17.52 3.26
CA ASP A 6 32.85 -16.35 2.92
C ASP A 6 31.62 -16.23 3.83
N ILE A 7 31.20 -17.34 4.46
CA ILE A 7 30.09 -17.36 5.44
C ILE A 7 30.22 -16.28 6.54
N PRO A 8 31.37 -16.09 7.22
CA PRO A 8 31.47 -15.06 8.25
C PRO A 8 31.28 -13.64 7.71
N ASN A 9 31.70 -13.38 6.47
CA ASN A 9 31.61 -12.06 5.85
C ASN A 9 30.15 -11.72 5.52
N VAL A 10 29.42 -12.63 4.88
CA VAL A 10 28.01 -12.40 4.56
C VAL A 10 27.13 -12.32 5.81
N LEU A 11 27.41 -13.15 6.84
CA LEU A 11 26.66 -13.13 8.10
C LEU A 11 26.91 -11.88 8.93
N ALA A 12 27.95 -11.09 8.64
CA ALA A 12 28.18 -9.81 9.29
C ALA A 12 27.10 -8.79 8.91
N SER A 13 26.60 -8.81 7.67
CA SER A 13 25.55 -7.91 7.17
C SER A 13 24.22 -8.03 7.93
N PHE A 14 23.96 -9.17 8.56
CA PHE A 14 22.72 -9.44 9.31
C PHE A 14 22.89 -9.25 10.82
N ARG A 15 23.99 -8.63 11.25
CA ARG A 15 24.31 -8.45 12.68
C ARG A 15 24.73 -7.02 12.93
N THR A 16 24.28 -6.50 14.05
CA THR A 16 24.75 -5.21 14.54
C THR A 16 24.89 -5.23 16.05
N THR A 17 25.91 -4.56 16.57
CA THR A 17 26.11 -4.31 18.01
C THR A 17 25.52 -2.98 18.45
N SER A 18 25.00 -2.18 17.50
CA SER A 18 24.39 -0.89 17.78
C SER A 18 23.25 -1.03 18.79
N ARG A 19 23.25 -0.18 19.82
CA ARG A 19 22.16 -0.06 20.80
C ARG A 19 21.16 1.04 20.43
N ASP A 20 21.46 1.82 19.39
CA ASP A 20 20.67 2.98 18.97
C ASP A 20 19.62 2.64 17.90
N LEU A 21 19.11 1.41 17.89
CA LEU A 21 18.11 0.96 16.91
C LEU A 21 16.70 1.53 17.14
N TYR A 22 16.56 2.53 17.99
CA TYR A 22 15.38 3.41 18.06
C TYR A 22 15.51 4.62 17.11
N ARG A 23 16.69 4.85 16.52
CA ARG A 23 16.93 5.96 15.58
C ARG A 23 16.70 5.48 14.15
N THR A 24 15.77 6.10 13.44
CA THR A 24 15.45 5.78 12.04
C THR A 24 16.68 5.68 11.14
N GLY A 25 17.66 6.59 11.27
CA GLY A 25 18.89 6.54 10.47
C GLY A 25 19.72 5.27 10.70
N ARG A 26 19.81 4.78 11.94
CA ARG A 26 20.55 3.55 12.28
C ARG A 26 19.82 2.29 11.82
N VAL A 27 18.50 2.29 11.92
CA VAL A 27 17.65 1.21 11.39
C VAL A 27 17.81 1.11 9.88
N ASN A 28 17.78 2.25 9.16
CA ASN A 28 17.97 2.30 7.72
C ASN A 28 19.38 1.86 7.28
N GLU A 29 20.43 2.29 7.99
CA GLU A 29 21.81 1.84 7.74
C GLU A 29 21.93 0.31 7.85
N TYR A 30 21.40 -0.26 8.94
CA TYR A 30 21.39 -1.71 9.13
C TYR A 30 20.57 -2.44 8.07
N ALA A 31 19.36 -1.94 7.76
CA ALA A 31 18.50 -2.57 6.75
C ALA A 31 19.19 -2.58 5.39
N PHE A 32 19.79 -1.46 4.96
CA PHE A 32 20.55 -1.38 3.72
C PHE A 32 21.72 -2.38 3.68
N GLU A 33 22.51 -2.49 4.75
CA GLU A 33 23.59 -3.49 4.83
C GLU A 33 23.04 -4.92 4.72
N ALA A 34 21.93 -5.21 5.40
CA ALA A 34 21.30 -6.52 5.38
C ALA A 34 20.68 -6.85 4.00
N GLU A 35 20.09 -5.88 3.30
CA GLU A 35 19.63 -6.01 1.91
C GLU A 35 20.79 -6.39 0.98
N GLN A 36 21.95 -5.72 1.09
CA GLN A 36 23.15 -6.12 0.34
C GLN A 36 23.61 -7.53 0.73
N GLY A 37 23.45 -7.91 2.00
CA GLY A 37 23.69 -9.28 2.47
C GLY A 37 22.81 -10.32 1.78
N VAL A 38 21.56 -10.00 1.44
CA VAL A 38 20.66 -10.91 0.70
C VAL A 38 21.21 -11.16 -0.70
N LEU A 39 21.60 -10.10 -1.41
CA LEU A 39 22.21 -10.22 -2.75
C LEU A 39 23.49 -11.07 -2.72
N LEU A 40 24.33 -10.89 -1.70
CA LEU A 40 25.52 -11.72 -1.52
C LEU A 40 25.18 -13.19 -1.25
N LEU A 41 24.07 -13.50 -0.58
CA LEU A 41 23.62 -14.88 -0.40
C LEU A 41 23.13 -15.49 -1.72
N GLU A 42 22.54 -14.70 -2.62
CA GLU A 42 22.21 -15.14 -3.98
C GLU A 42 23.46 -15.45 -4.79
N ASP A 43 24.43 -14.54 -4.82
CA ASP A 43 25.73 -14.76 -5.49
C ASP A 43 26.44 -16.01 -4.93
N MET A 44 26.40 -16.19 -3.60
CA MET A 44 26.96 -17.39 -2.98
C MET A 44 26.23 -18.68 -3.39
N ALA A 45 24.92 -18.62 -3.67
CA ALA A 45 24.18 -19.80 -4.13
C ALA A 45 24.58 -20.16 -5.56
N ASP A 46 24.84 -19.17 -6.41
CA ASP A 46 25.37 -19.37 -7.77
C ASP A 46 26.79 -19.96 -7.74
N ASP A 47 27.65 -19.46 -6.86
CA ASP A 47 29.06 -19.89 -6.76
C ASP A 47 29.24 -21.27 -6.07
N TYR A 48 28.44 -21.54 -5.04
CA TYR A 48 28.66 -22.67 -4.12
C TYR A 48 27.51 -23.69 -4.09
N GLY A 49 26.42 -23.41 -4.80
CA GLY A 49 25.22 -24.23 -4.87
C GLY A 49 24.25 -23.98 -3.71
N ALA A 50 22.96 -23.96 -4.04
CA ALA A 50 21.86 -23.72 -3.11
C ALA A 50 21.92 -24.57 -1.82
N ALA A 51 22.24 -25.87 -1.93
CA ALA A 51 22.31 -26.79 -0.79
C ALA A 51 23.27 -26.31 0.33
N GLY A 52 24.41 -25.71 -0.04
CA GLY A 52 25.39 -25.19 0.91
C GLY A 52 24.95 -23.87 1.55
N VAL A 53 24.13 -23.09 0.85
CA VAL A 53 23.73 -21.74 1.25
C VAL A 53 22.43 -21.72 2.07
N ILE A 54 21.53 -22.69 1.91
CA ILE A 54 20.28 -22.80 2.70
C ILE A 54 20.52 -22.63 4.22
N PRO A 55 21.48 -23.34 4.87
CA PRO A 55 21.74 -23.14 6.30
C PRO A 55 22.33 -21.76 6.64
N VAL A 56 22.95 -21.08 5.68
CA VAL A 56 23.45 -19.70 5.84
C VAL A 56 22.27 -18.73 5.86
N VAL A 57 21.31 -18.87 4.93
CA VAL A 57 20.07 -18.08 4.92
C VAL A 57 19.29 -18.25 6.22
N GLN A 58 19.15 -19.49 6.72
CA GLN A 58 18.48 -19.73 8.01
C GLN A 58 19.17 -19.01 9.18
N ARG A 59 20.51 -18.94 9.18
CA ARG A 59 21.28 -18.19 10.19
C ARG A 59 21.15 -16.70 10.02
N ALA A 60 21.12 -16.19 8.79
CA ALA A 60 20.87 -14.79 8.47
C ALA A 60 19.48 -14.37 8.99
N LEU A 61 18.43 -15.15 8.64
CA LEU A 61 17.06 -14.95 9.11
C LEU A 61 16.97 -14.88 10.63
N ALA A 62 17.54 -15.86 11.35
CA ALA A 62 17.57 -15.85 12.81
C ALA A 62 18.38 -14.68 13.41
N SER A 63 19.37 -14.17 12.68
CA SER A 63 20.14 -12.99 13.05
C SER A 63 19.33 -11.71 12.87
N THR A 64 18.71 -11.52 11.71
CA THR A 64 17.89 -10.36 11.38
C THR A 64 16.67 -10.26 12.28
N PHE A 65 16.00 -11.39 12.55
CA PHE A 65 14.86 -11.42 13.47
C PHE A 65 15.26 -10.94 14.88
N ARG A 66 16.40 -11.37 15.41
CA ARG A 66 16.90 -10.87 16.70
C ARG A 66 17.22 -9.37 16.71
N VAL A 67 17.55 -8.79 15.55
CA VAL A 67 17.74 -7.34 15.42
C VAL A 67 16.37 -6.64 15.42
N LEU A 68 15.40 -7.17 14.68
CA LEU A 68 14.02 -6.66 14.66
C LEU A 68 13.43 -6.56 16.07
N MET A 69 13.57 -7.62 16.88
CA MET A 69 12.97 -7.70 18.23
C MET A 69 13.43 -6.62 19.21
N ARG A 70 14.44 -5.82 18.86
CA ARG A 70 14.97 -4.71 19.67
C ARG A 70 15.09 -3.39 18.91
N ALA A 71 14.53 -3.30 17.70
CA ALA A 71 14.57 -2.12 16.85
C ALA A 71 13.20 -1.42 16.82
N ASP A 72 13.21 -0.09 16.71
CA ASP A 72 12.04 0.68 16.30
C ASP A 72 11.96 0.65 14.77
N ASP A 73 11.43 -0.46 14.25
CA ASP A 73 11.21 -0.67 12.82
C ASP A 73 9.81 -0.21 12.40
N SER A 74 9.34 0.94 12.91
CA SER A 74 8.02 1.48 12.57
C SER A 74 7.85 1.76 11.06
N ASN A 75 8.95 1.92 10.32
CA ASN A 75 8.93 2.07 8.85
C ASN A 75 9.00 0.71 8.12
N GLY A 76 9.16 -0.40 8.83
CA GLY A 76 9.08 -1.77 8.30
C GLY A 76 10.27 -2.25 7.47
N VAL A 77 11.40 -1.55 7.48
CA VAL A 77 12.53 -1.85 6.58
C VAL A 77 13.27 -3.14 6.97
N ILE A 78 13.36 -3.47 8.26
CA ILE A 78 13.94 -4.75 8.70
C ILE A 78 12.98 -5.90 8.39
N GLN A 79 11.67 -5.67 8.54
CA GLN A 79 10.65 -6.65 8.16
C GLN A 79 10.71 -7.01 6.68
N LEU A 80 10.98 -6.05 5.79
CA LEU A 80 11.19 -6.31 4.35
C LEU A 80 12.35 -7.27 4.12
N VAL A 81 13.52 -7.03 4.75
CA VAL A 81 14.68 -7.93 4.65
C VAL A 81 14.37 -9.35 5.12
N ILE A 82 13.58 -9.50 6.19
CA ILE A 82 13.14 -10.82 6.66
C ILE A 82 12.26 -11.50 5.62
N GLY A 83 11.37 -10.75 4.97
CA GLY A 83 10.58 -11.21 3.83
C GLY A 83 11.47 -11.72 2.69
N ASP A 84 12.48 -10.96 2.30
CA ASP A 84 13.42 -11.34 1.24
C ASP A 84 14.23 -12.60 1.60
N LEU A 85 14.65 -12.73 2.86
CA LEU A 85 15.34 -13.93 3.35
C LEU A 85 14.43 -15.17 3.34
N LEU A 86 13.14 -15.03 3.66
CA LEU A 86 12.16 -16.12 3.58
C LEU A 86 11.91 -16.53 2.13
N ALA A 87 11.77 -15.57 1.22
CA ALA A 87 11.61 -15.82 -0.21
C ALA A 87 12.85 -16.50 -0.81
N LEU A 88 14.05 -16.02 -0.48
CA LEU A 88 15.31 -16.64 -0.88
C LEU A 88 15.42 -18.06 -0.34
N HIS A 89 15.06 -18.30 0.93
CA HIS A 89 15.08 -19.64 1.50
C HIS A 89 14.14 -20.60 0.75
N ALA A 90 12.93 -20.17 0.40
CA ALA A 90 12.00 -20.96 -0.40
C ALA A 90 12.56 -21.29 -1.79
N LYS A 91 13.08 -20.28 -2.50
CA LYS A 91 13.74 -20.43 -3.81
C LYS A 91 14.87 -21.45 -3.77
N LEU A 92 15.83 -21.30 -2.84
CA LEU A 92 16.96 -22.22 -2.73
C LEU A 92 16.51 -23.64 -2.35
N CYS A 93 15.47 -23.78 -1.52
CA CYS A 93 14.89 -25.09 -1.23
C CYS A 93 14.25 -25.73 -2.46
N ALA A 94 13.67 -24.97 -3.39
CA ALA A 94 13.15 -25.52 -4.64
C ALA A 94 14.30 -25.98 -5.57
N GLU A 95 15.40 -25.21 -5.63
CA GLU A 95 16.59 -25.55 -6.44
C GLU A 95 17.36 -26.76 -5.91
N ALA A 96 17.53 -26.86 -4.59
CA ALA A 96 18.19 -27.97 -3.93
C ALA A 96 17.39 -28.49 -2.72
N PRO A 97 16.32 -29.28 -2.96
CA PRO A 97 15.40 -29.74 -1.92
C PRO A 97 16.11 -30.43 -0.75
N PRO A 98 16.00 -29.88 0.48
CA PRO A 98 16.35 -30.63 1.69
C PRO A 98 15.46 -31.86 1.81
N SER A 99 15.78 -32.78 2.72
CA SER A 99 14.87 -33.90 2.96
C SER A 99 13.49 -33.36 3.41
N PRO A 100 12.38 -33.86 2.84
CA PRO A 100 11.04 -33.33 3.14
C PRO A 100 10.74 -33.35 4.65
N ALA A 101 11.23 -34.36 5.36
CA ALA A 101 11.11 -34.42 6.81
C ALA A 101 11.79 -33.24 7.54
N LYS A 102 13.00 -32.84 7.13
CA LYS A 102 13.72 -31.71 7.73
C LYS A 102 13.04 -30.39 7.38
N LEU A 103 12.61 -30.23 6.13
CA LEU A 103 11.95 -29.00 5.69
C LEU A 103 10.61 -28.81 6.40
N VAL A 104 9.76 -29.85 6.48
CA VAL A 104 8.51 -29.80 7.26
C VAL A 104 8.77 -29.44 8.71
N THR A 105 9.78 -30.05 9.35
CA THR A 105 10.14 -29.72 10.74
C THR A 105 10.56 -28.26 10.87
N TRP A 106 11.36 -27.74 9.95
CA TRP A 106 11.77 -26.34 9.97
C TRP A 106 10.58 -25.39 9.81
N ILE A 107 9.73 -25.58 8.79
CA ILE A 107 8.55 -24.73 8.55
C ILE A 107 7.64 -24.73 9.78
N GLN A 108 7.32 -25.91 10.31
CA GLN A 108 6.45 -26.07 11.48
C GLN A 108 7.05 -25.48 12.76
N GLN A 109 8.37 -25.47 12.90
CA GLN A 109 9.03 -24.82 14.04
C GLN A 109 8.93 -23.31 13.93
N GLN A 110 9.13 -22.75 12.74
CA GLN A 110 9.07 -21.31 12.53
C GLN A 110 7.64 -20.76 12.60
N GLN A 111 6.67 -21.42 11.96
CA GLN A 111 5.26 -20.99 11.91
C GLN A 111 4.57 -20.95 13.27
N PHE A 112 4.97 -21.84 14.19
CA PHE A 112 4.38 -21.97 15.53
C PHE A 112 5.32 -21.44 16.63
N GLY A 113 6.43 -20.82 16.24
CA GLY A 113 7.39 -20.18 17.15
C GLY A 113 7.32 -18.66 17.04
N GLU A 114 8.24 -17.98 17.72
CA GLU A 114 8.29 -16.51 17.82
C GLU A 114 8.32 -15.82 16.45
N LEU A 115 8.98 -16.41 15.44
CA LEU A 115 9.01 -15.84 14.08
C LEU A 115 7.60 -15.80 13.45
N GLY A 116 6.80 -16.86 13.65
CA GLY A 116 5.45 -16.99 13.11
C GLY A 116 4.44 -16.00 13.71
N GLU A 117 4.75 -15.39 14.86
CA GLU A 117 3.90 -14.35 15.46
C GLU A 117 3.93 -13.05 14.64
N TYR A 118 5.01 -12.81 13.90
CA TYR A 118 5.24 -11.59 13.12
C TYR A 118 5.22 -11.84 11.62
N PHE A 119 5.69 -13.02 11.18
CA PHE A 119 5.91 -13.33 9.78
C PHE A 119 5.07 -14.51 9.32
N ARG A 120 4.58 -14.42 8.09
CA ARG A 120 3.90 -15.52 7.42
C ARG A 120 4.94 -16.34 6.68
N ILE A 121 4.95 -17.64 6.97
CA ILE A 121 5.73 -18.63 6.23
C ILE A 121 4.70 -19.49 5.53
N ASP A 122 4.58 -19.36 4.23
CA ASP A 122 3.56 -20.05 3.45
C ASP A 122 4.06 -21.43 3.06
N ALA A 123 3.28 -22.49 3.34
CA ALA A 123 3.65 -23.84 2.91
C ALA A 123 3.62 -23.97 1.37
N VAL A 124 2.86 -23.13 0.68
CA VAL A 124 2.77 -23.12 -0.79
C VAL A 124 4.08 -22.68 -1.43
N ASP A 125 4.81 -21.74 -0.82
CA ASP A 125 6.13 -21.30 -1.31
C ASP A 125 7.16 -22.44 -1.31
N TYR A 126 6.91 -23.51 -0.52
CA TYR A 126 7.77 -24.68 -0.42
C TYR A 126 7.19 -25.91 -1.14
N ALA A 127 6.08 -25.79 -1.88
CA ALA A 127 5.39 -26.93 -2.46
C ALA A 127 6.29 -27.77 -3.37
N ASP A 128 7.08 -27.11 -4.24
CA ASP A 128 8.03 -27.78 -5.14
C ASP A 128 9.11 -28.54 -4.38
N ALA A 129 9.69 -27.93 -3.33
CA ALA A 129 10.72 -28.54 -2.51
C ALA A 129 10.19 -29.71 -1.66
N LEU A 130 8.94 -29.62 -1.22
CA LEU A 130 8.29 -30.65 -0.40
C LEU A 130 7.84 -31.84 -1.25
N GLY A 131 7.33 -31.58 -2.46
CA GLY A 131 6.60 -32.54 -3.28
C GLY A 131 5.39 -33.15 -2.55
N GLU A 132 4.69 -34.06 -3.21
CA GLU A 132 3.47 -34.69 -2.67
C GLU A 132 3.70 -35.33 -1.29
N ARG A 133 4.82 -36.04 -1.11
CA ARG A 133 5.15 -36.71 0.16
C ARG A 133 5.45 -35.72 1.29
N GLY A 134 6.10 -34.60 0.98
CA GLY A 134 6.37 -33.55 1.95
C GLY A 134 5.10 -32.83 2.36
N ILE A 135 4.23 -32.52 1.40
CA ILE A 135 2.91 -31.92 1.66
C ILE A 135 2.06 -32.85 2.52
N ALA A 136 1.92 -34.13 2.18
CA ALA A 136 1.16 -35.08 3.00
C ALA A 136 1.70 -35.18 4.44
N ARG A 137 3.03 -35.11 4.60
CA ARG A 137 3.66 -35.08 5.93
C ARG A 137 3.36 -33.77 6.67
N PHE A 138 3.41 -32.64 5.96
CA PHE A 138 3.07 -31.33 6.51
C PHE A 138 1.64 -31.31 7.03
N GLU A 139 0.68 -31.79 6.24
CA GLU A 139 -0.73 -31.90 6.60
C GLU A 139 -0.96 -32.80 7.82
N SER A 140 -0.30 -33.96 7.86
CA SER A 140 -0.35 -34.85 9.02
C SER A 140 0.10 -34.15 10.29
N LYS A 141 1.19 -33.35 10.24
CA LYS A 141 1.66 -32.58 11.39
C LYS A 141 0.75 -31.42 11.75
N LEU A 142 0.17 -30.75 10.75
CA LEU A 142 -0.82 -29.72 10.97
C LEU A 142 -2.08 -30.28 11.66
N PHE A 143 -2.53 -31.47 11.26
CA PHE A 143 -3.67 -32.15 11.87
C PHE A 143 -3.39 -32.55 13.32
N GLU A 144 -2.19 -33.09 13.62
CA GLU A 144 -1.76 -33.35 15.00
C GLU A 144 -1.82 -32.07 15.86
N ARG A 145 -1.31 -30.95 15.35
CA ARG A 145 -1.35 -29.65 16.06
C ARG A 145 -2.77 -29.15 16.25
N ARG A 146 -3.62 -29.25 15.22
CA ARG A 146 -5.03 -28.87 15.30
C ARG A 146 -5.76 -29.69 16.36
N ALA A 147 -5.52 -31.00 16.42
CA ALA A 147 -6.13 -31.89 17.39
C ALA A 147 -5.65 -31.63 18.84
N ALA A 148 -4.48 -31.01 19.00
CA ALA A 148 -3.92 -30.66 20.30
C ALA A 148 -4.41 -29.32 20.86
N LEU A 149 -5.15 -28.52 20.08
CA LEU A 149 -5.74 -27.26 20.54
C LEU A 149 -6.80 -27.53 21.62
N ALA A 150 -6.80 -26.73 22.69
CA ALA A 150 -7.76 -26.90 23.79
C ALA A 150 -9.20 -26.56 23.37
N LEU A 151 -9.37 -25.60 22.46
CA LEU A 151 -10.67 -25.25 21.89
C LEU A 151 -10.84 -25.89 20.51
N PRO A 152 -11.94 -26.64 20.27
CA PRO A 152 -12.24 -27.18 18.96
C PRO A 152 -12.30 -26.07 17.91
N PHE A 153 -11.47 -26.21 16.89
CA PHE A 153 -11.39 -25.27 15.78
C PHE A 153 -12.09 -25.85 14.56
N ASP A 154 -13.20 -25.26 14.13
CA ASP A 154 -14.04 -25.73 13.00
C ASP A 154 -13.57 -25.23 11.62
N SER A 155 -12.37 -24.63 11.56
CA SER A 155 -11.78 -24.02 10.36
C SER A 155 -12.44 -22.72 9.89
N ARG A 156 -13.28 -22.09 10.72
CA ARG A 156 -13.79 -20.74 10.45
C ARG A 156 -12.91 -19.68 11.12
N PRO A 157 -12.85 -18.46 10.58
CA PRO A 157 -12.06 -17.35 11.13
C PRO A 157 -12.68 -16.67 12.37
N ASP A 158 -13.50 -17.37 13.16
CA ASP A 158 -14.10 -16.83 14.39
C ASP A 158 -13.07 -16.58 15.50
N ALA A 159 -11.90 -17.23 15.42
CA ALA A 159 -10.79 -17.11 16.36
C ALA A 159 -10.10 -15.74 16.42
N GLU A 160 -10.33 -14.85 15.44
CA GLU A 160 -9.64 -13.55 15.28
C GLU A 160 -9.70 -12.62 16.52
N TRP A 161 -10.65 -12.83 17.44
CA TRP A 161 -10.92 -11.94 18.57
C TRP A 161 -10.58 -12.52 19.94
N THR A 162 -9.91 -13.68 19.98
CA THR A 162 -9.54 -14.34 21.23
C THR A 162 -8.11 -13.96 21.63
N ASN A 163 -7.89 -13.41 22.83
CA ASN A 163 -6.55 -13.04 23.30
C ASN A 163 -6.00 -14.08 24.31
N ASP A 164 -6.24 -15.36 24.07
CA ASP A 164 -5.73 -16.44 24.91
C ASP A 164 -4.38 -16.98 24.40
N GLY A 165 -3.71 -17.77 25.23
CA GLY A 165 -2.37 -18.30 24.95
C GLY A 165 -2.27 -19.25 23.75
N GLU A 166 -3.39 -19.69 23.17
CA GLU A 166 -3.41 -20.53 21.97
C GLU A 166 -3.78 -19.75 20.70
N TRP A 167 -4.04 -18.45 20.80
CA TRP A 167 -4.43 -17.60 19.67
C TRP A 167 -3.46 -17.76 18.48
N HIS A 168 -2.15 -17.61 18.71
CA HIS A 168 -1.15 -17.74 17.66
C HIS A 168 -1.19 -19.13 16.99
N ALA A 169 -1.32 -20.20 17.77
CA ALA A 169 -1.39 -21.55 17.24
C ALA A 169 -2.66 -21.77 16.38
N ARG A 170 -3.82 -21.26 16.81
CA ARG A 170 -5.06 -21.32 16.02
C ARG A 170 -4.95 -20.53 14.72
N HIS A 171 -4.35 -19.34 14.77
CA HIS A 171 -4.08 -18.54 13.59
C HIS A 171 -3.13 -19.26 12.62
N ALA A 172 -2.02 -19.81 13.10
CA ALA A 172 -1.10 -20.60 12.28
C ALA A 172 -1.80 -21.82 11.64
N VAL A 173 -2.66 -22.53 12.37
CA VAL A 173 -3.47 -23.63 11.82
C VAL A 173 -4.41 -23.14 10.72
N LEU A 174 -5.22 -22.11 10.98
CA LEU A 174 -6.16 -21.56 9.99
C LEU A 174 -5.44 -21.12 8.72
N ARG A 175 -4.35 -20.36 8.86
CA ARG A 175 -3.58 -19.87 7.72
C ARG A 175 -3.05 -21.02 6.87
N ASN A 176 -2.54 -22.08 7.48
CA ASN A 176 -2.08 -23.24 6.73
C ASN A 176 -3.24 -23.99 6.04
N LEU A 177 -4.41 -24.11 6.68
CA LEU A 177 -5.60 -24.70 6.03
C LEU A 177 -6.05 -23.88 4.82
N GLN A 178 -6.03 -22.55 4.93
CA GLN A 178 -6.35 -21.63 3.83
C GLN A 178 -5.41 -21.85 2.63
N ARG A 179 -4.11 -21.94 2.90
CA ARG A 179 -3.08 -22.10 1.86
C ARG A 179 -3.05 -23.49 1.24
N LEU A 180 -3.27 -24.55 2.03
CA LEU A 180 -3.44 -25.90 1.52
C LEU A 180 -4.70 -26.02 0.65
N ALA A 181 -5.80 -25.34 0.98
CA ALA A 181 -6.99 -25.33 0.13
C ALA A 181 -6.71 -24.70 -1.25
N VAL A 182 -5.90 -23.64 -1.30
CA VAL A 182 -5.42 -23.06 -2.56
C VAL A 182 -4.52 -24.03 -3.31
N LEU A 183 -3.54 -24.63 -2.63
CA LEU A 183 -2.60 -25.60 -3.23
C LEU A 183 -3.31 -26.78 -3.89
N HIS A 184 -4.34 -27.31 -3.22
CA HIS A 184 -5.12 -28.45 -3.72
C HIS A 184 -6.19 -28.08 -4.74
N GLY A 185 -6.43 -26.78 -4.96
CA GLY A 185 -7.53 -26.33 -5.79
C GLY A 185 -8.91 -26.76 -5.26
N ASP A 186 -9.10 -26.76 -3.94
CA ASP A 186 -10.37 -27.15 -3.32
C ASP A 186 -11.23 -25.90 -3.09
N GLU A 187 -12.13 -25.61 -4.05
CA GLU A 187 -13.05 -24.47 -4.00
C GLU A 187 -13.86 -24.43 -2.69
N GLU A 188 -14.41 -25.56 -2.26
CA GLU A 188 -15.24 -25.64 -1.06
C GLU A 188 -14.43 -25.38 0.21
N ALA A 189 -13.20 -25.92 0.28
CA ALA A 189 -12.29 -25.64 1.38
C ALA A 189 -11.83 -24.18 1.40
N ILE A 190 -11.59 -23.57 0.24
CA ILE A 190 -11.27 -22.14 0.15
C ILE A 190 -12.43 -21.33 0.74
N VAL A 191 -13.66 -21.55 0.27
CA VAL A 191 -14.83 -20.83 0.79
C VAL A 191 -15.00 -21.04 2.29
N ARG A 192 -14.91 -22.29 2.77
CA ARG A 192 -15.07 -22.64 4.19
C ARG A 192 -14.04 -21.96 5.09
N THR A 193 -12.77 -21.94 4.67
CA THR A 193 -11.65 -21.41 5.47
C THR A 193 -11.49 -19.89 5.39
N HIS A 194 -12.08 -19.25 4.37
CA HIS A 194 -12.07 -17.80 4.18
C HIS A 194 -13.41 -17.17 4.58
N GLY A 195 -13.97 -17.60 5.71
CA GLY A 195 -15.16 -17.00 6.32
C GLY A 195 -16.48 -17.72 6.03
N GLY A 196 -16.51 -18.68 5.09
CA GLY A 196 -17.72 -19.45 4.79
C GLY A 196 -18.95 -18.55 4.59
N ASP A 197 -20.01 -18.83 5.34
CA ASP A 197 -21.27 -18.08 5.28
C ASP A 197 -21.27 -16.76 6.07
N MET A 198 -20.15 -16.37 6.69
CA MET A 198 -20.09 -15.12 7.46
C MET A 198 -20.32 -13.91 6.54
N PRO A 199 -21.28 -13.03 6.86
CA PRO A 199 -21.64 -11.91 6.00
C PRO A 199 -20.70 -10.72 6.23
N LYS A 200 -19.41 -10.86 5.89
CA LYS A 200 -18.43 -9.75 5.99
C LYS A 200 -17.69 -9.53 4.68
N ALA A 201 -17.57 -8.26 4.29
CA ALA A 201 -16.89 -7.87 3.04
C ALA A 201 -15.43 -8.34 2.98
N TYR A 202 -14.64 -8.19 4.05
CA TYR A 202 -13.23 -8.60 4.02
C TYR A 202 -13.04 -10.11 3.82
N PHE A 203 -13.91 -10.94 4.40
CA PHE A 203 -13.89 -12.39 4.16
C PHE A 203 -14.19 -12.72 2.69
N ARG A 204 -15.11 -12.00 2.04
CA ARG A 204 -15.36 -12.17 0.60
C ARG A 204 -14.17 -11.74 -0.24
N SER A 205 -13.52 -10.62 0.09
CA SER A 205 -12.28 -10.22 -0.59
C SER A 205 -11.19 -11.29 -0.45
N ASP A 206 -10.96 -11.82 0.75
CA ASP A 206 -9.93 -12.83 0.99
C ASP A 206 -10.26 -14.16 0.30
N ALA A 207 -11.51 -14.60 0.34
CA ALA A 207 -11.98 -15.77 -0.39
C ALA A 207 -11.81 -15.60 -1.90
N ALA A 208 -12.19 -14.45 -2.46
CA ALA A 208 -12.06 -14.17 -3.89
C ALA A 208 -10.59 -14.17 -4.35
N LYS A 209 -9.66 -13.61 -3.56
CA LYS A 209 -8.22 -13.68 -3.85
C LYS A 209 -7.72 -15.13 -3.88
N ALA A 210 -8.08 -15.93 -2.88
CA ALA A 210 -7.69 -17.33 -2.81
C ALA A 210 -8.28 -18.17 -3.95
N LEU A 211 -9.54 -17.92 -4.32
CA LEU A 211 -10.19 -18.56 -5.46
C LEU A 211 -9.51 -18.20 -6.78
N ALA A 212 -9.18 -16.93 -6.99
CA ALA A 212 -8.48 -16.48 -8.19
C ALA A 212 -7.09 -17.11 -8.31
N GLU A 213 -6.34 -17.18 -7.20
CA GLU A 213 -5.03 -17.82 -7.15
C GLU A 213 -5.11 -19.32 -7.47
N ALA A 214 -6.16 -20.01 -7.01
CA ALA A 214 -6.42 -21.41 -7.34
C ALA A 214 -7.01 -21.64 -8.75
N GLY A 215 -7.17 -20.58 -9.55
CA GLY A 215 -7.68 -20.66 -10.94
C GLY A 215 -9.20 -20.62 -11.09
N PHE A 216 -9.95 -20.39 -10.02
CA PHE A 216 -11.42 -20.28 -10.03
C PHE A 216 -11.90 -18.85 -10.33
N SER A 217 -11.42 -18.24 -11.42
CA SER A 217 -11.65 -16.82 -11.73
C SER A 217 -13.13 -16.41 -11.77
N ALA A 218 -13.99 -17.24 -12.39
CA ALA A 218 -15.43 -16.97 -12.45
C ALA A 218 -16.07 -16.95 -11.06
N ARG A 219 -15.71 -17.91 -10.19
CA ARG A 219 -16.20 -17.94 -8.82
C ARG A 219 -15.65 -16.77 -8.01
N ALA A 220 -14.37 -16.46 -8.18
CA ALA A 220 -13.73 -15.32 -7.53
C ALA A 220 -14.46 -14.01 -7.85
N ALA A 221 -14.83 -13.80 -9.11
CA ALA A 221 -15.58 -12.60 -9.54
C ALA A 221 -16.94 -12.51 -8.85
N VAL A 222 -17.69 -13.62 -8.77
CA VAL A 222 -18.98 -13.68 -8.06
C VAL A 222 -18.81 -13.35 -6.58
N VAL A 223 -17.84 -13.98 -5.91
CA VAL A 223 -17.58 -13.79 -4.48
C VAL A 223 -17.13 -12.36 -4.18
N ALA A 224 -16.28 -11.77 -5.03
CA ALA A 224 -15.87 -10.37 -4.91
C ALA A 224 -17.07 -9.43 -5.08
N HIS A 225 -17.92 -9.66 -6.08
CA HIS A 225 -19.13 -8.86 -6.30
C HIS A 225 -20.10 -8.92 -5.11
N GLU A 226 -20.36 -10.12 -4.56
CA GLU A 226 -21.17 -10.29 -3.33
C GLU A 226 -20.64 -9.42 -2.17
N GLY A 227 -19.31 -9.35 -2.02
CA GLY A 227 -18.63 -8.59 -0.98
C GLY A 227 -18.90 -7.08 -1.01
N MET A 228 -19.34 -6.52 -2.14
CA MET A 228 -19.67 -5.10 -2.28
C MET A 228 -20.86 -4.65 -1.42
N THR A 229 -21.75 -5.59 -1.07
CA THR A 229 -23.00 -5.30 -0.35
C THR A 229 -23.05 -5.85 1.07
N LEU A 230 -22.09 -6.70 1.45
CA LEU A 230 -22.06 -7.30 2.79
C LEU A 230 -21.61 -6.29 3.87
N PRO A 231 -22.01 -6.51 5.13
CA PRO A 231 -21.51 -5.75 6.27
C PRO A 231 -19.98 -5.59 6.26
N GLY A 232 -19.51 -4.38 6.53
CA GLY A 232 -18.09 -4.02 6.51
C GLY A 232 -17.91 -2.50 6.46
N GLY A 233 -16.69 -2.03 6.67
CA GLY A 233 -16.36 -0.62 6.44
C GLY A 233 -16.50 -0.26 4.96
N PRO A 234 -16.84 1.00 4.60
CA PRO A 234 -16.96 1.42 3.19
C PRO A 234 -15.73 1.06 2.35
N HIS A 235 -14.54 1.16 2.93
CA HIS A 235 -13.27 0.78 2.30
C HIS A 235 -13.21 -0.72 1.94
N GLN A 236 -13.71 -1.60 2.82
CA GLN A 236 -13.68 -3.06 2.58
C GLN A 236 -14.64 -3.45 1.45
N GLN A 237 -15.83 -2.84 1.41
CA GLN A 237 -16.77 -3.07 0.31
C GLN A 237 -16.22 -2.55 -1.03
N GLN A 238 -15.54 -1.39 -1.01
CA GLN A 238 -14.90 -0.84 -2.20
C GLN A 238 -13.78 -1.76 -2.72
N GLN A 239 -12.93 -2.29 -1.83
CA GLN A 239 -11.89 -3.27 -2.20
C GLN A 239 -12.48 -4.50 -2.90
N CYS A 240 -13.63 -4.99 -2.45
CA CYS A 240 -14.35 -6.07 -3.13
C CYS A 240 -14.77 -5.69 -4.55
N GLY A 241 -15.28 -4.46 -4.75
CA GLY A 241 -15.63 -3.97 -6.09
C GLY A 241 -14.43 -3.79 -7.00
N GLU A 242 -13.32 -3.26 -6.49
CA GLU A 242 -12.06 -3.11 -7.23
C GLU A 242 -11.46 -4.47 -7.63
N LEU A 243 -11.53 -5.46 -6.72
CA LEU A 243 -11.12 -6.83 -7.00
C LEU A 243 -12.02 -7.49 -8.06
N TRP A 244 -13.35 -7.34 -7.92
CA TRP A 244 -14.29 -7.84 -8.93
C TRP A 244 -13.98 -7.27 -10.31
N ARG A 245 -13.79 -5.94 -10.42
CA ARG A 245 -13.40 -5.27 -11.66
C ARG A 245 -12.12 -5.86 -12.25
N SER A 246 -11.09 -6.13 -11.43
CA SER A 246 -9.85 -6.73 -11.94
C SER A 246 -10.03 -8.16 -12.43
N LEU A 247 -10.93 -8.94 -11.81
CA LEU A 247 -11.17 -10.34 -12.15
C LEU A 247 -11.95 -10.53 -13.46
N VAL A 248 -12.72 -9.52 -13.88
CA VAL A 248 -13.48 -9.53 -15.14
C VAL A 248 -12.83 -8.70 -16.25
N ALA A 249 -11.60 -8.23 -16.04
CA ALA A 249 -10.92 -7.29 -16.95
C ALA A 249 -10.66 -7.87 -18.36
N ASP A 250 -10.54 -9.19 -18.48
CA ASP A 250 -10.27 -9.87 -19.75
C ASP A 250 -11.49 -9.92 -20.69
N ASP A 251 -12.70 -9.70 -20.17
CA ASP A 251 -13.93 -9.55 -20.95
C ASP A 251 -14.32 -8.07 -21.03
N PRO A 252 -14.16 -7.41 -22.20
CA PRO A 252 -14.42 -5.98 -22.34
C PRO A 252 -15.84 -5.55 -21.94
N ALA A 253 -16.84 -6.40 -22.18
CA ALA A 253 -18.23 -6.08 -21.86
C ALA A 253 -18.44 -6.11 -20.34
N GLN A 254 -17.91 -7.13 -19.66
CA GLN A 254 -17.99 -7.21 -18.19
C GLN A 254 -17.10 -6.17 -17.51
N ALA A 255 -15.92 -5.87 -18.05
CA ALA A 255 -15.01 -4.86 -17.53
C ALA A 255 -15.66 -3.46 -17.53
N ALA A 256 -16.34 -3.10 -18.62
CA ALA A 256 -17.06 -1.82 -18.74
C ALA A 256 -18.21 -1.70 -17.73
N ASP A 257 -19.03 -2.75 -17.61
CA ASP A 257 -20.15 -2.80 -16.66
C ASP A 257 -19.65 -2.76 -15.21
N ALA A 258 -18.64 -3.56 -14.88
CA ALA A 258 -18.06 -3.58 -13.55
C ALA A 258 -17.45 -2.22 -13.16
N ALA A 259 -16.71 -1.58 -14.06
CA ALA A 259 -16.14 -0.26 -13.79
C ALA A 259 -17.23 0.81 -13.60
N ALA A 260 -18.32 0.75 -14.37
CA ALA A 260 -19.47 1.64 -14.21
C ALA A 260 -20.12 1.46 -12.82
N GLN A 261 -20.45 0.22 -12.44
CA GLN A 261 -21.10 -0.08 -11.16
C GLN A 261 -20.22 0.30 -9.96
N VAL A 262 -18.91 0.04 -10.03
CA VAL A 262 -17.96 0.42 -8.98
C VAL A 262 -17.86 1.94 -8.85
N PHE A 263 -17.83 2.68 -9.97
CA PHE A 263 -17.84 4.14 -9.95
C PHE A 263 -19.14 4.71 -9.37
N GLU A 264 -20.29 4.18 -9.79
CA GLU A 264 -21.59 4.64 -9.28
C GLU A 264 -21.69 4.53 -7.76
N ARG A 265 -21.22 3.40 -7.21
CA ARG A 265 -21.23 3.16 -5.75
C ARG A 265 -20.14 3.93 -5.01
N TRP A 266 -18.95 4.06 -5.60
CA TRP A 266 -17.81 4.78 -5.05
C TRP A 266 -17.23 5.75 -6.08
N PRO A 267 -17.83 6.95 -6.24
CA PRO A 267 -17.32 7.93 -7.19
C PRO A 267 -16.04 8.56 -6.65
N THR A 268 -14.92 7.99 -7.08
CA THR A 268 -13.54 8.43 -6.82
C THR A 268 -12.85 8.71 -8.14
N ALA A 269 -11.77 9.48 -8.11
CA ALA A 269 -10.96 9.73 -9.29
C ALA A 269 -10.43 8.44 -9.91
N ALA A 270 -9.94 7.53 -9.07
CA ALA A 270 -9.43 6.22 -9.49
C ALA A 270 -10.50 5.38 -10.20
N ASN A 271 -11.74 5.38 -9.70
CA ASN A 271 -12.82 4.61 -10.31
C ASN A 271 -13.33 5.24 -11.61
N ALA A 272 -13.35 6.57 -11.72
CA ALA A 272 -13.65 7.25 -12.99
C ALA A 272 -12.59 6.93 -14.06
N THR A 273 -11.31 7.03 -13.69
CA THR A 273 -10.19 6.68 -14.58
C THR A 273 -10.24 5.21 -14.98
N ALA A 274 -10.57 4.29 -14.06
CA ALA A 274 -10.74 2.89 -14.41
C ALA A 274 -11.90 2.65 -15.38
N TRP A 275 -13.02 3.37 -15.22
CA TRP A 275 -14.14 3.29 -16.15
C TRP A 275 -13.80 3.82 -17.54
N GLN A 276 -13.09 4.95 -17.61
CA GLN A 276 -12.55 5.49 -18.86
C GLN A 276 -11.65 4.48 -19.59
N HIS A 277 -10.78 3.78 -18.86
CA HIS A 277 -9.89 2.77 -19.46
C HIS A 277 -10.62 1.51 -19.90
N ALA A 278 -11.68 1.11 -19.20
CA ALA A 278 -12.45 -0.10 -19.53
C ALA A 278 -13.35 0.09 -20.77
N ASP A 279 -13.85 1.30 -21.02
CA ASP A 279 -14.74 1.60 -22.15
C ASP A 279 -14.38 2.93 -22.84
N PRO A 280 -13.20 3.03 -23.47
CA PRO A 280 -12.71 4.29 -24.05
C PRO A 280 -13.59 4.77 -25.23
N ALA A 281 -14.27 3.85 -25.92
CA ALA A 281 -15.12 4.19 -27.05
C ALA A 281 -16.40 4.91 -26.62
N SER A 282 -17.05 4.45 -25.54
CA SER A 282 -18.28 5.05 -25.03
C SER A 282 -18.03 6.12 -23.95
N TRP A 283 -16.80 6.24 -23.44
CA TRP A 283 -16.46 7.20 -22.40
C TRP A 283 -16.82 8.65 -22.73
N PRO A 284 -16.59 9.18 -23.96
CA PRO A 284 -16.95 10.56 -24.29
C PRO A 284 -18.41 10.90 -24.00
N ASP A 285 -19.34 9.96 -24.23
CA ASP A 285 -20.78 10.15 -23.98
C ASP A 285 -21.15 10.09 -22.50
N ARG A 286 -20.33 9.43 -21.67
CA ARG A 286 -20.58 9.22 -20.24
C ARG A 286 -19.80 10.19 -19.34
N ARG A 287 -18.73 10.79 -19.86
CA ARG A 287 -17.78 11.62 -19.12
C ARG A 287 -18.45 12.76 -18.35
N GLU A 288 -19.36 13.49 -18.98
CA GLU A 288 -20.02 14.63 -18.31
C GLU A 288 -20.92 14.15 -17.16
N SER A 289 -21.60 13.00 -17.31
CA SER A 289 -22.36 12.41 -16.21
C SER A 289 -21.46 12.01 -15.04
N ALA A 290 -20.28 11.44 -15.33
CA ALA A 290 -19.32 11.08 -14.29
C ALA A 290 -18.77 12.33 -13.58
N ILE A 291 -18.49 13.40 -14.32
CA ILE A 291 -18.09 14.69 -13.74
C ILE A 291 -19.18 15.25 -12.84
N GLU A 292 -20.45 15.20 -13.26
CA GLU A 292 -21.58 15.63 -12.43
C GLU A 292 -21.63 14.85 -11.12
N THR A 293 -21.51 13.52 -11.16
CA THR A 293 -21.44 12.70 -9.94
C THR A 293 -20.27 13.09 -9.04
N LEU A 294 -19.10 13.37 -9.62
CA LEU A 294 -17.90 13.76 -8.88
C LEU A 294 -17.98 15.18 -8.28
N ARG A 295 -18.88 16.06 -8.72
CA ARG A 295 -19.04 17.41 -8.12
C ARG A 295 -19.41 17.38 -6.65
N ALA A 296 -20.12 16.35 -6.21
CA ALA A 296 -20.38 16.13 -4.78
C ALA A 296 -19.09 15.83 -3.97
N ARG A 297 -17.98 15.55 -4.66
CA ARG A 297 -16.66 15.23 -4.11
C ARG A 297 -15.56 16.03 -4.83
N PRO A 298 -15.45 17.34 -4.60
CA PRO A 298 -14.52 18.19 -5.35
C PRO A 298 -13.06 17.74 -5.33
N ARG A 299 -12.61 17.12 -4.23
CA ARG A 299 -11.25 16.55 -4.15
C ARG A 299 -11.03 15.44 -5.19
N GLU A 300 -12.01 14.57 -5.37
CA GLU A 300 -11.98 13.48 -6.35
C GLU A 300 -12.14 14.03 -7.78
N LEU A 301 -13.05 15.00 -7.97
CA LEU A 301 -13.23 15.66 -9.26
C LEU A 301 -11.93 16.31 -9.75
N LEU A 302 -11.25 17.07 -8.87
CA LEU A 302 -10.00 17.73 -9.23
C LEU A 302 -8.88 16.74 -9.50
N ALA A 303 -8.74 15.68 -8.69
CA ALA A 303 -7.75 14.64 -8.96
C ALA A 303 -7.99 14.02 -10.34
N TYR A 304 -9.22 13.64 -10.67
CA TYR A 304 -9.56 13.09 -11.99
C TYR A 304 -9.27 14.04 -13.15
N LEU A 305 -9.65 15.32 -13.05
CA LEU A 305 -9.43 16.31 -14.12
C LEU A 305 -7.94 16.66 -14.29
N LEU A 306 -7.18 16.71 -13.19
CA LEU A 306 -5.74 16.91 -13.23
C LEU A 306 -5.03 15.73 -13.90
N ASP A 307 -5.40 14.50 -13.54
CA ASP A 307 -4.83 13.27 -14.11
C ASP A 307 -5.15 13.12 -15.60
N THR A 308 -6.38 13.45 -16.01
CA THR A 308 -6.80 13.41 -17.42
C THR A 308 -6.34 14.62 -18.24
N GLY A 309 -5.72 15.62 -17.59
CA GLY A 309 -5.16 16.80 -18.25
C GLY A 309 -6.17 17.88 -18.64
N ASP A 310 -7.43 17.78 -18.21
CA ASP A 310 -8.46 18.79 -18.44
C ASP A 310 -8.33 19.97 -17.45
N LEU A 311 -7.22 20.70 -17.61
CA LEU A 311 -6.83 21.79 -16.71
C LEU A 311 -7.81 22.95 -16.69
N ARG A 312 -8.45 23.26 -17.82
CA ARG A 312 -9.44 24.33 -17.89
C ARG A 312 -10.69 23.97 -17.10
N ARG A 313 -11.18 22.73 -17.24
CA ARG A 313 -12.31 22.29 -16.43
C ARG A 313 -11.94 22.15 -14.96
N ALA A 314 -10.76 21.63 -14.64
CA ALA A 314 -10.26 21.55 -13.27
C ALA A 314 -10.28 22.93 -12.60
N TRP A 315 -9.79 23.96 -13.32
CA TRP A 315 -9.82 25.34 -12.85
C TRP A 315 -11.23 25.84 -12.56
N SER A 316 -12.15 25.71 -13.52
CA SER A 316 -13.53 26.17 -13.36
C SER A 316 -14.26 25.44 -12.22
N GLU A 317 -14.12 24.12 -12.12
CA GLU A 317 -14.76 23.33 -11.06
C GLU A 317 -14.17 23.64 -9.68
N ALA A 318 -12.86 23.93 -9.60
CA ALA A 318 -12.23 24.36 -8.34
C ALA A 318 -12.81 25.68 -7.83
N LEU A 319 -12.98 26.67 -8.73
CA LEU A 319 -13.59 27.96 -8.39
C LEU A 319 -15.04 27.79 -7.96
N LEU A 320 -15.84 27.03 -8.71
CA LEU A 320 -17.23 26.75 -8.38
C LEU A 320 -17.38 26.08 -7.01
N ALA A 321 -16.52 25.10 -6.70
CA ALA A 321 -16.55 24.42 -5.41
C ALA A 321 -16.20 25.37 -4.24
N THR A 322 -15.26 26.29 -4.44
CA THR A 322 -14.92 27.32 -3.45
C THR A 322 -16.07 28.33 -3.26
N GLU A 323 -16.69 28.81 -4.33
CA GLU A 323 -17.81 29.75 -4.27
C GLU A 323 -19.05 29.13 -3.60
N ALA A 324 -19.36 27.88 -3.93
CA ALA A 324 -20.50 27.17 -3.35
C ALA A 324 -20.24 26.70 -1.90
N GLY A 325 -18.99 26.77 -1.41
CA GLY A 325 -18.60 26.23 -0.11
C GLY A 325 -18.80 24.71 0.00
N THR A 326 -18.93 24.02 -1.14
CA THR A 326 -19.18 22.58 -1.20
C THR A 326 -17.85 21.86 -0.98
N GLY A 327 -17.57 21.45 0.25
CA GLY A 327 -16.36 20.70 0.58
C GLY A 327 -15.06 21.52 0.51
N ARG A 328 -13.96 20.93 0.98
CA ARG A 328 -12.66 21.58 1.05
C ARG A 328 -11.70 20.98 0.04
N ILE A 329 -11.24 21.79 -0.91
CA ILE A 329 -10.08 21.47 -1.74
C ILE A 329 -8.82 21.54 -0.87
N LEU A 330 -7.94 20.55 -1.00
CA LEU A 330 -6.72 20.50 -0.20
C LEU A 330 -5.71 21.55 -0.70
N PRO A 331 -4.89 22.13 0.20
CA PRO A 331 -3.87 23.09 -0.19
C PRO A 331 -2.91 22.59 -1.29
N ASP A 332 -2.53 21.31 -1.22
CA ASP A 332 -1.60 20.71 -2.19
C ASP A 332 -2.25 20.54 -3.57
N GLN A 333 -3.56 20.27 -3.64
CA GLN A 333 -4.30 20.22 -4.91
C GLN A 333 -4.43 21.61 -5.54
N TRP A 334 -4.62 22.64 -4.71
CA TRP A 334 -4.60 24.04 -5.17
C TRP A 334 -3.23 24.44 -5.70
N ASP A 335 -2.15 24.04 -5.02
CA ASP A 335 -0.79 24.33 -5.46
C ASP A 335 -0.49 23.69 -6.82
N GLU A 336 -0.82 22.41 -7.00
CA GLU A 336 -0.64 21.72 -8.27
C GLU A 336 -1.47 22.36 -9.38
N LEU A 337 -2.77 22.61 -9.12
CA LEU A 337 -3.68 23.21 -10.10
C LEU A 337 -3.19 24.58 -10.56
N VAL A 338 -2.82 25.46 -9.62
CA VAL A 338 -2.29 26.79 -9.94
C VAL A 338 -0.99 26.68 -10.74
N ASP A 339 -0.06 25.81 -10.33
CA ASP A 339 1.23 25.66 -11.01
C ASP A 339 1.05 25.22 -12.46
N ARG A 340 0.11 24.30 -12.71
CA ARG A 340 -0.20 23.83 -14.06
C ARG A 340 -0.99 24.90 -14.84
N TYR A 341 -1.95 25.56 -14.21
CA TYR A 341 -2.83 26.55 -14.86
C TYR A 341 -2.13 27.88 -15.19
N LEU A 342 -1.05 28.23 -14.50
CA LEU A 342 -0.19 29.38 -14.84
C LEU A 342 0.33 29.33 -16.28
N THR A 343 0.46 28.14 -16.88
CA THR A 343 0.87 28.00 -18.29
C THR A 343 -0.24 28.33 -19.28
N ILE A 344 -1.49 28.34 -18.82
CA ILE A 344 -2.69 28.53 -19.63
C ILE A 344 -3.18 29.98 -19.51
N ASP A 345 -3.36 30.46 -18.28
CA ASP A 345 -3.85 31.80 -18.00
C ASP A 345 -3.25 32.34 -16.69
N PRO A 346 -2.05 32.98 -16.77
CA PRO A 346 -1.44 33.62 -15.63
C PRO A 346 -2.31 34.72 -15.01
N ALA A 347 -3.08 35.46 -15.81
CA ALA A 347 -3.90 36.57 -15.32
C ALA A 347 -5.03 36.08 -14.42
N ALA A 348 -5.61 34.91 -14.71
CA ALA A 348 -6.58 34.25 -13.84
C ALA A 348 -5.93 33.58 -12.61
N ALA A 349 -4.73 33.01 -12.76
CA ALA A 349 -4.10 32.24 -11.68
C ALA A 349 -3.47 33.09 -10.57
N LEU A 350 -2.87 34.24 -10.91
CA LEU A 350 -2.17 35.09 -9.95
C LEU A 350 -3.08 35.65 -8.83
N PRO A 351 -4.33 36.11 -9.10
CA PRO A 351 -5.26 36.49 -8.04
C PRO A 351 -5.59 35.35 -7.07
N VAL A 352 -5.76 34.11 -7.57
CA VAL A 352 -6.01 32.95 -6.72
C VAL A 352 -4.79 32.62 -5.86
N MET A 353 -3.57 32.77 -6.38
CA MET A 353 -2.36 32.67 -5.55
C MET A 353 -2.37 33.66 -4.39
N ALA A 354 -2.79 34.91 -4.64
CA ALA A 354 -2.91 35.93 -3.60
C ALA A 354 -3.98 35.56 -2.57
N GLN A 355 -5.14 35.06 -3.01
CA GLN A 355 -6.20 34.60 -2.12
C GLN A 355 -5.77 33.43 -1.24
N LEU A 356 -5.05 32.44 -1.77
CA LEU A 356 -4.52 31.31 -0.98
C LEU A 356 -3.47 31.76 0.06
N ILE A 357 -2.71 32.82 -0.24
CA ILE A 357 -1.81 33.45 0.73
C ILE A 357 -2.62 34.15 1.83
N ASP A 358 -3.65 34.90 1.46
CA ASP A 358 -4.57 35.59 2.35
C ASP A 358 -5.27 34.62 3.32
N ASP A 359 -5.88 33.54 2.81
CA ASP A 359 -6.55 32.50 3.59
C ASP A 359 -5.63 31.91 4.67
N ARG A 360 -4.35 31.71 4.34
CA ARG A 360 -3.34 31.22 5.28
C ARG A 360 -2.97 32.25 6.35
N LEU A 361 -3.08 33.53 6.03
CA LEU A 361 -2.79 34.65 6.91
C LEU A 361 -3.99 35.09 7.75
N VAL A 362 -5.20 34.55 7.53
CA VAL A 362 -6.38 34.80 8.37
C VAL A 362 -6.04 34.60 9.85
N GLN A 363 -5.40 33.48 10.19
CA GLN A 363 -4.93 33.24 11.56
C GLN A 363 -3.65 34.05 11.85
N ALA A 364 -3.69 34.88 12.91
CA ALA A 364 -2.58 35.73 13.34
C ALA A 364 -1.50 34.94 14.11
N VAL A 365 -0.85 33.98 13.45
CA VAL A 365 0.18 33.14 14.08
C VAL A 365 1.52 33.30 13.37
N SER A 366 2.55 33.75 14.10
CA SER A 366 3.89 34.02 13.55
C SER A 366 4.55 32.82 12.86
N ARG A 367 4.14 31.59 13.23
CA ARG A 367 4.60 30.34 12.62
C ARG A 367 4.24 30.20 11.14
N VAL A 368 3.17 30.83 10.67
CA VAL A 368 2.72 30.68 9.26
C VAL A 368 3.40 31.66 8.30
N TYR A 369 3.99 32.74 8.81
CA TYR A 369 4.58 33.82 8.01
C TYR A 369 5.73 33.40 7.09
N PRO A 370 6.68 32.50 7.47
CA PRO A 370 7.74 32.08 6.53
C PRO A 370 7.16 31.41 5.28
N GLY A 371 6.12 30.58 5.46
CA GLY A 371 5.45 29.90 4.36
C GLY A 371 4.68 30.85 3.45
N ALA A 372 4.00 31.84 4.04
CA ALA A 372 3.30 32.88 3.29
C ALA A 372 4.26 33.73 2.43
N VAL A 373 5.38 34.18 3.01
CA VAL A 373 6.40 34.96 2.28
C VAL A 373 7.04 34.16 1.14
N ARG A 374 7.28 32.85 1.32
CA ARG A 374 7.74 31.99 0.21
C ARG A 374 6.72 31.94 -0.94
N ARG A 375 5.42 31.87 -0.63
CA ARG A 375 4.36 31.90 -1.64
C ARG A 375 4.24 33.26 -2.33
N MET A 376 4.43 34.37 -1.62
CA MET A 376 4.50 35.72 -2.21
C MET A 376 5.66 35.84 -3.21
N LYS A 377 6.84 35.30 -2.88
CA LYS A 377 7.97 35.21 -3.82
C LYS A 377 7.63 34.40 -5.07
N LYS A 378 6.93 33.26 -4.89
CA LYS A 378 6.47 32.41 -6.00
C LYS A 378 5.48 33.16 -6.90
N LEU A 379 4.53 33.89 -6.31
CA LEU A 379 3.58 34.75 -7.04
C LEU A 379 4.31 35.79 -7.89
N ARG A 380 5.26 36.53 -7.29
CA ARG A 380 6.04 37.54 -8.01
C ARG A 380 6.84 36.93 -9.15
N ALA A 381 7.53 35.82 -8.91
CA ALA A 381 8.31 35.12 -9.92
C ALA A 381 7.44 34.60 -11.07
N ALA A 382 6.26 34.05 -10.77
CA ALA A 382 5.31 33.59 -11.77
C ALA A 382 4.79 34.75 -12.64
N ALA A 383 4.45 35.89 -12.02
CA ALA A 383 3.98 37.07 -12.74
C ALA A 383 5.05 37.69 -13.65
N VAL A 384 6.30 37.79 -13.17
CA VAL A 384 7.42 38.24 -13.99
C VAL A 384 7.62 37.32 -15.19
N LYS A 385 7.61 35.99 -14.97
CA LYS A 385 7.71 35.00 -16.06
C LYS A 385 6.57 35.12 -17.08
N ALA A 386 5.38 35.49 -16.61
CA ALA A 386 4.21 35.72 -17.46
C ALA A 386 4.17 37.11 -18.13
N GLY A 387 5.16 37.98 -17.89
CA GLY A 387 5.17 39.36 -18.43
C GLY A 387 4.16 40.29 -17.76
N MET A 388 3.71 39.98 -16.54
CA MET A 388 2.69 40.73 -15.77
C MET A 388 3.22 41.22 -14.41
N PRO A 389 4.41 41.83 -14.31
CA PRO A 389 5.00 42.23 -13.02
C PRO A 389 4.11 43.21 -12.23
N GLU A 390 3.46 44.14 -12.92
CA GLU A 390 2.57 45.15 -12.33
C GLU A 390 1.39 44.52 -11.57
N LEU A 391 0.86 43.40 -12.07
CA LEU A 391 -0.24 42.68 -11.41
C LEU A 391 0.22 42.05 -10.09
N ALA A 392 1.44 41.49 -10.06
CA ALA A 392 1.98 40.98 -8.81
C ALA A 392 2.23 42.09 -7.79
N ASP A 393 2.78 43.23 -8.23
CA ASP A 393 3.05 44.34 -7.33
C ASP A 393 1.74 44.90 -6.75
N ALA A 394 0.66 44.98 -7.54
CA ALA A 394 -0.68 45.35 -7.06
C ALA A 394 -1.23 44.35 -6.01
N LEU A 395 -1.23 43.05 -6.32
CA LEU A 395 -1.73 42.00 -5.40
C LEU A 395 -0.94 41.93 -4.09
N LEU A 396 0.39 42.08 -4.15
CA LEU A 396 1.25 42.11 -2.97
C LEU A 396 1.02 43.38 -2.14
N ALA A 397 0.82 44.53 -2.78
CA ALA A 397 0.46 45.77 -2.10
C ALA A 397 -0.88 45.66 -1.35
N GLU A 398 -1.88 45.00 -1.94
CA GLU A 398 -3.17 44.72 -1.27
C GLU A 398 -2.99 43.85 -0.03
N LEU A 399 -2.25 42.73 -0.15
CA LEU A 399 -1.93 41.87 1.00
C LEU A 399 -1.19 42.65 2.10
N ARG A 400 -0.23 43.50 1.70
CA ARG A 400 0.53 44.34 2.62
C ARG A 400 -0.35 45.34 3.35
N ALA A 401 -1.25 46.01 2.63
CA ALA A 401 -2.20 46.96 3.21
C ALA A 401 -3.15 46.27 4.19
N LYS A 402 -3.71 45.11 3.81
CA LYS A 402 -4.62 44.32 4.65
C LYS A 402 -3.97 43.87 5.96
N TYR A 403 -2.69 43.51 5.93
CA TYR A 403 -1.96 43.01 7.10
C TYR A 403 -0.98 44.04 7.73
N ALA A 404 -1.13 45.33 7.44
CA ALA A 404 -0.22 46.39 7.91
C ALA A 404 -0.03 46.42 9.44
N ARG A 405 -1.01 45.96 10.22
CA ARG A 405 -0.96 45.90 11.69
C ARG A 405 -0.18 44.69 12.23
N ARG A 406 0.52 43.94 11.38
CA ARG A 406 1.32 42.76 11.75
C ARG A 406 2.81 43.02 11.47
N PRO A 407 3.52 43.76 12.35
CA PRO A 407 4.87 44.26 12.07
C PRO A 407 5.89 43.15 11.79
N SER A 408 5.74 41.98 12.40
CA SER A 408 6.61 40.82 12.16
C SER A 408 6.39 40.14 10.79
N LEU A 409 5.19 40.25 10.20
CA LEU A 409 4.94 39.82 8.83
C LEU A 409 5.52 40.86 7.86
N ILE A 410 5.25 42.14 8.09
CA ILE A 410 5.76 43.25 7.27
C ILE A 410 7.29 43.25 7.19
N ALA A 411 7.99 43.11 8.34
CA ALA A 411 9.45 43.03 8.36
C ALA A 411 9.99 41.84 7.52
N ARG A 412 9.25 40.73 7.44
CA ARG A 412 9.64 39.57 6.62
C ARG A 412 9.34 39.77 5.13
N MET A 413 8.27 40.49 4.80
CA MET A 413 7.97 40.93 3.44
C MET A 413 9.09 41.85 2.93
N ASP A 414 9.48 42.84 3.75
CA ASP A 414 10.59 43.77 3.44
C ASP A 414 11.91 43.06 3.20
N ALA A 415 12.30 42.16 4.11
CA ALA A 415 13.51 41.36 3.96
C ALA A 415 13.48 40.43 2.73
N ALA A 416 12.28 40.10 2.24
CA ALA A 416 12.08 39.25 1.08
C ALA A 416 11.92 40.03 -0.24
N GLY A 417 11.78 41.36 -0.19
CA GLY A 417 11.50 42.20 -1.35
C GLY A 417 10.14 41.90 -1.98
N VAL A 418 9.13 41.58 -1.17
CA VAL A 418 7.74 41.29 -1.60
C VAL A 418 6.71 42.06 -0.79
#